data_AF-A0A849G8H6-F1
#
_entry.id   AF-A0A849G8H6-F1
#
_cell.length_a   1.000
_cell.length_b   1.000
_cell.length_c   1.000
_cell.angle_alpha   90.00
_cell.angle_beta   90.00
_cell.angle_gamma   90.00
#
_symmetry.space_group_name_H-M   'P 1'
#
loop_
_entity.id
_entity.type
_entity.pdbx_description
1 polymer ?
#
loop_
_entity_poly.entity_id
_entity_poly.type
_entity_poly.pdbx_seq_one_letter_code
_entity_poly.pdbx_strand_id
1 'polypeptide(L)' 'MTVGFIMLTHTALDRAAEVAKAIAAEGCPVVIHVDRRTDQADFDGLADAVSATPTVSFSRRFRCDWGTWSLVEAARVAA' A
#
# COMPACT_ATOMS: atom_id res chain seq x y z
N MET A 1 -7.98 -2.75 -21.33
CA MET A 1 -8.00 -1.69 -20.30
C MET A 1 -8.01 -2.38 -18.95
N THR A 2 -7.04 -2.11 -18.09
CA THR A 2 -6.91 -2.73 -16.76
C THR A 2 -7.10 -1.66 -15.68
N VAL A 3 -7.74 -2.03 -14.57
CA VAL A 3 -7.94 -1.14 -13.41
C VAL A 3 -6.81 -1.39 -12.42
N GLY A 4 -6.15 -0.32 -11.98
CA GLY A 4 -5.17 -0.36 -10.90
C GLY A 4 -5.75 0.21 -9.60
N PHE A 5 -5.23 -0.25 -8.47
CA PHE A 5 -5.66 0.18 -7.15
C PHE A 5 -4.51 0.80 -6.36
N ILE A 6 -4.80 1.90 -5.67
CA ILE A 6 -3.89 2.50 -4.69
C ILE A 6 -4.46 2.24 -3.31
N MET A 7 -3.66 1.63 -2.44
CA MET A 7 -4.00 1.38 -1.04
C MET A 7 -3.17 2.31 -0.15
N LEU A 8 -3.84 3.23 0.56
CA LEU A 8 -3.21 4.01 1.62
C LEU A 8 -3.44 3.30 2.96
N THR A 9 -2.36 2.89 3.62
CA THR A 9 -2.40 2.04 4.82
C THR A 9 -1.54 2.63 5.94
N HIS A 10 -1.90 2.35 7.19
CA HIS A 10 -1.15 2.83 8.36
C HIS A 10 -1.22 1.90 9.57
N THR A 11 -2.11 0.90 9.56
CA THR A 11 -2.33 -0.11 10.62
C THR A 11 -2.92 -1.39 10.00
N ALA A 12 -3.07 -2.45 10.80
CA ALA A 12 -3.69 -3.73 10.38
C ALA A 12 -3.10 -4.27 9.07
N LEU A 13 -1.77 -4.27 8.98
CA LEU A 13 -1.08 -4.53 7.72
C LEU A 13 -1.23 -5.99 7.24
N ASP A 14 -1.48 -6.92 8.15
CA ASP A 14 -1.83 -8.30 7.82
C ASP A 14 -3.12 -8.35 6.98
N ARG A 15 -4.14 -7.59 7.37
CA ARG A 15 -5.39 -7.44 6.59
C ARG A 15 -5.14 -6.70 5.28
N ALA A 16 -4.29 -5.67 5.29
CA ALA A 16 -3.93 -4.96 4.08
C ALA A 16 -3.26 -5.89 3.06
N ALA A 17 -2.41 -6.81 3.50
CA ALA A 17 -1.81 -7.83 2.65
C ALA A 17 -2.86 -8.77 2.05
N GLU A 18 -3.84 -9.23 2.85
CA GLU A 18 -4.95 -10.07 2.37
C GLU A 18 -5.75 -9.37 1.27
N VAL A 19 -6.10 -8.09 1.47
CA VAL A 19 -6.84 -7.29 0.49
C VAL A 19 -6.01 -7.07 -0.78
N ALA A 20 -4.73 -6.71 -0.65
CA ALA A 20 -3.85 -6.50 -1.80
C ALA A 20 -3.71 -7.76 -2.66
N LYS A 21 -3.55 -8.93 -2.02
CA LYS A 21 -3.49 -10.23 -2.70
C LYS A 21 -4.80 -10.58 -3.39
N ALA A 22 -5.94 -10.36 -2.73
CA ALA A 22 -7.25 -10.64 -3.31
C ALA A 22 -7.49 -9.78 -4.57
N ILE A 23 -7.18 -8.48 -4.51
CA ILE A 23 -7.29 -7.59 -5.68
C ILE A 23 -6.31 -8.02 -6.79
N ALA A 24 -5.06 -8.34 -6.43
CA ALA A 24 -4.06 -8.79 -7.38
C ALA A 24 -4.41 -10.11 -8.07
N ALA A 25 -5.10 -11.01 -7.37
CA ALA A 25 -5.57 -12.29 -7.92
C ALA A 25 -6.61 -12.12 -9.04
N GLU A 26 -7.37 -11.01 -9.04
CA GLU A 26 -8.28 -10.62 -10.12
C GLU A 26 -7.55 -10.00 -11.34
N GLY A 27 -6.21 -9.97 -11.31
CA GLY A 27 -5.38 -9.40 -12.38
C GLY A 27 -5.23 -7.88 -12.32
N CYS A 28 -5.61 -7.25 -11.21
CA CYS A 28 -5.50 -5.80 -11.01
C CYS A 28 -4.17 -5.43 -10.31
N PRO A 29 -3.32 -4.57 -10.88
CA PRO A 29 -2.12 -4.11 -10.19
C PRO A 29 -2.46 -3.26 -8.96
N VAL A 30 -1.65 -3.39 -7.92
CA VAL A 30 -1.84 -2.70 -6.63
C VAL A 30 -0.56 -1.94 -6.25
N VAL A 31 -0.70 -0.67 -5.91
CA VAL A 31 0.35 0.12 -5.27
C VAL A 31 -0.04 0.39 -3.83
N ILE A 32 0.82 0.02 -2.89
CA ILE A 32 0.60 0.23 -1.46
C ILE A 32 1.48 1.39 -0.98
N HIS A 33 0.84 2.41 -0.42
CA HIS A 33 1.50 3.38 0.45
C HIS A 33 1.29 2.95 1.90
N VAL A 34 2.38 2.95 2.66
CA VAL A 34 2.37 2.75 4.10
C VAL A 34 2.85 4.03 4.76
N ASP A 35 2.08 4.56 5.71
CA ASP A 35 2.46 5.76 6.44
C ASP A 35 3.88 5.62 7.04
N ARG A 36 4.66 6.70 6.98
CA ARG A 36 6.02 6.73 7.53
C ARG A 36 6.03 6.65 9.07
N ARG A 37 4.90 6.82 9.75
CA ARG A 37 4.72 6.60 11.20
C ARG A 37 4.65 5.13 11.56
N THR A 38 4.22 4.26 10.65
CA THR A 38 4.28 2.81 10.87
C THR A 38 5.73 2.38 11.02
N ASP A 39 6.02 1.53 11.99
CA ASP A 39 7.40 1.12 12.23
C ASP A 39 7.94 0.26 11.08
N GLN A 40 9.27 0.10 11.07
CA GLN A 40 9.94 -0.59 9.99
C GLN A 40 9.66 -2.10 10.02
N ALA A 41 9.49 -2.70 11.20
CA ALA A 41 9.27 -4.13 11.32
C ALA A 41 7.89 -4.56 10.78
N ASP A 42 6.85 -3.77 11.07
CA ASP A 42 5.51 -3.94 10.53
C ASP A 42 5.52 -3.76 9.01
N PHE A 43 6.22 -2.74 8.50
CA PHE A 43 6.38 -2.53 7.06
C PHE A 43 7.09 -3.70 6.38
N ASP A 44 8.19 -4.19 6.96
CA ASP A 44 8.95 -5.32 6.44
C ASP A 44 8.08 -6.59 6.45
N GLY A 45 7.30 -6.82 7.50
CA GLY A 45 6.34 -7.92 7.58
C GLY A 45 5.27 -7.87 6.48
N LEU A 46 4.76 -6.69 6.14
CA LEU A 46 3.85 -6.50 5.00
C LEU A 46 4.57 -6.78 3.67
N ALA A 47 5.77 -6.23 3.48
CA ALA A 47 6.56 -6.43 2.27
C ALA A 47 6.85 -7.92 2.03
N ASP A 48 7.26 -8.65 3.07
CA ASP A 48 7.47 -10.09 3.02
C ASP A 48 6.17 -10.83 2.69
N ALA A 49 5.05 -10.45 3.32
CA ALA A 49 3.77 -11.07 3.10
C ALA A 49 3.31 -10.98 1.64
N VAL A 50 3.59 -9.88 0.94
CA VAL A 50 3.17 -9.68 -0.48
C VAL A 50 4.30 -9.96 -1.49
N SER A 51 5.48 -10.37 -1.05
CA SER A 51 6.67 -10.57 -1.90
C SER A 51 6.46 -11.54 -3.07
N ALA A 52 5.61 -12.55 -2.91
CA ALA A 52 5.25 -13.52 -3.95
C ALA A 52 4.18 -13.02 -4.94
N THR A 53 3.70 -11.78 -4.79
CA THR A 53 2.64 -11.18 -5.63
C THR A 53 3.23 -10.09 -6.53
N PRO A 54 3.67 -10.42 -7.77
CA PRO A 54 4.50 -9.54 -8.60
C PRO A 54 3.80 -8.26 -9.10
N THR A 55 2.47 -8.22 -9.04
CA THR A 55 1.66 -7.06 -9.42
C THR A 55 1.38 -6.11 -8.24
N VAL A 56 1.90 -6.43 -7.05
CA VAL A 56 1.88 -5.56 -5.88
C VAL A 56 3.22 -4.82 -5.80
N SER A 57 3.18 -3.51 -5.62
CA SER A 57 4.36 -2.66 -5.46
C SER A 57 4.15 -1.63 -4.35
N PHE A 58 5.22 -0.97 -3.93
CA PHE A 58 5.18 0.06 -2.89
C PHE A 58 5.58 1.42 -3.44
N SER A 59 4.93 2.48 -2.95
CA SER A 59 5.29 3.86 -3.26
C SER A 59 6.17 4.47 -2.16
N ARG A 60 6.69 5.68 -2.41
CA ARG A 60 7.42 6.44 -1.38
C ARG A 60 6.50 6.69 -0.17
N ARG A 61 7.03 6.43 1.03
CA ARG A 61 6.33 6.62 2.30
C ARG A 61 6.32 8.09 2.73
N PHE A 62 5.17 8.58 3.15
CA PHE A 62 4.95 9.92 3.69
C PHE A 62 4.30 9.82 5.08
N ARG A 63 4.57 10.79 5.95
CA ARG A 63 3.78 10.93 7.19
C ARG A 63 2.47 11.59 6.80
N CYS A 64 1.35 10.95 7.07
CA CYS A 64 0.05 11.48 6.75
C CYS A 64 -0.69 11.94 8.01
N ASP A 65 -1.27 13.13 7.93
CA ASP A 65 -2.16 13.67 8.93
C ASP A 65 -3.58 13.76 8.38
N TRP A 66 -4.54 13.41 9.23
CA TRP A 66 -5.94 13.37 8.85
C TRP A 66 -6.44 14.75 8.42
N GLY A 67 -7.16 14.81 7.30
CA GLY A 67 -7.71 16.05 6.76
C GLY A 67 -6.67 16.99 6.11
N THR A 68 -5.44 16.53 5.87
CA THR A 68 -4.37 17.36 5.30
C THR A 68 -3.90 16.88 3.92
N TRP A 69 -3.10 17.71 3.25
CA TRP A 69 -2.58 17.44 1.89
C TRP A 69 -1.54 16.32 1.82
N SER A 70 -1.03 15.84 2.94
CA SER A 70 -0.16 14.67 2.95
C SER A 70 -0.83 13.43 2.36
N LEU A 71 -2.15 13.26 2.55
CA LEU A 71 -2.91 12.15 1.96
C LEU A 71 -3.03 12.29 0.44
N VAL A 72 -3.20 13.53 -0.05
CA VAL A 72 -3.22 13.82 -1.48
C VAL A 72 -1.84 13.57 -2.09
N GLU A 73 -0.77 13.99 -1.43
CA GLU A 73 0.61 13.72 -1.87
C GLU A 73 0.91 12.22 -1.92
N ALA A 74 0.54 11.47 -0.87
CA ALA A 74 0.69 10.02 -0.83
C ALA A 74 -0.03 9.31 -1.98
N ALA A 75 -1.29 9.70 -2.27
CA ALA A 75 -2.04 9.17 -3.39
C ALA A 75 -1.42 9.54 -4.75
N ARG A 76 -0.99 10.80 -4.93
CA ARG A 76 -0.39 11.27 -6.19
C ARG A 76 0.95 10.62 -6.52
N VAL A 77 1.76 10.31 -5.51
CA VAL A 77 3.05 9.65 -5.71
C VAL A 77 2.88 8.14 -5.92
N ALA A 78 1.77 7.56 -5.48
CA ALA A 78 1.42 6.16 -5.71
C ALA A 78 0.78 5.90 -7.09
N ALA A 79 0.22 6.93 -7.72
CA ALA A 79 -0.38 6.87 -9.06
C ALA A 79 0.69 6.95 -10.16
#